data_AF-A0A1S2ZTC4-F1
#
_entry.id   AF-A0A1S2ZTC4-F1
#
_cell.length_a   1.000
_cell.length_b   1.000
_cell.length_c   1.000
_cell.angle_alpha   90.00
_cell.angle_beta   90.00
_cell.angle_gamma   90.00
#
_symmetry.space_group_name_H-M   'P 1'
#
loop_
_entity.id
_entity.type
_entity.pdbx_description
1 polymer ?
#
loop_
_entity_poly.entity_id
_entity_poly.type
_entity_poly.pdbx_seq_one_letter_code
_entity_poly.pdbx_strand_id
1 'polypeptide(L)'
;MAAPDFEAMFAHRFTEEDREFQDYLRRPPETPPVVEEWGGGGSRSRGQRFRGGDHRRGWPGDGRSGPWPRRPWGNSFPPRPPRGYY
;
A
#
# COMPACT_ATOMS: atom_id res chain seq x y z
N MET A 1 -48.28 -5.51 15.08
CA MET A 1 -47.78 -5.57 13.69
C MET A 1 -47.24 -6.96 13.47
N ALA A 2 -47.78 -7.71 12.50
CA ALA A 2 -47.16 -8.96 12.07
C ALA A 2 -45.83 -8.64 11.40
N ALA A 3 -44.79 -9.43 11.67
CA ALA A 3 -43.55 -9.32 10.92
C ALA A 3 -43.85 -9.66 9.45
N PRO A 4 -43.36 -8.87 8.48
CA PRO A 4 -43.46 -9.26 7.08
C PRO A 4 -42.73 -10.60 6.89
N ASP A 5 -43.34 -11.48 6.10
CA ASP A 5 -42.75 -12.76 5.75
C ASP A 5 -41.64 -12.54 4.71
N PHE A 6 -40.43 -12.34 5.20
CA PHE A 6 -39.25 -12.08 4.38
C PHE A 6 -38.91 -13.25 3.45
N GLU A 7 -39.24 -14.49 3.85
CA GLU A 7 -38.98 -15.67 3.01
C GLU A 7 -39.82 -15.60 1.73
N ALA A 8 -41.08 -15.19 1.85
CA ALA A 8 -41.96 -14.98 0.70
C ALA A 8 -41.54 -13.76 -0.15
N MET A 9 -41.13 -12.65 0.48
CA MET A 9 -40.71 -11.44 -0.24
C MET A 9 -39.45 -11.64 -1.08
N PHE A 10 -38.56 -12.53 -0.65
CA PHE A 10 -37.27 -12.80 -1.29
C PHE A 10 -37.15 -14.23 -1.82
N ALA A 11 -38.27 -14.91 -2.07
CA ALA A 11 -38.29 -16.32 -2.49
C ALA A 11 -37.46 -16.60 -3.76
N HIS A 12 -37.33 -15.61 -4.64
CA HIS A 12 -36.58 -15.70 -5.88
C HIS A 12 -35.12 -15.20 -5.76
N ARG A 13 -34.65 -14.83 -4.56
CA ARG A 13 -33.33 -14.21 -4.39
C ARG A 13 -32.24 -15.10 -4.99
N PHE A 14 -31.40 -14.51 -5.83
CA PHE A 14 -30.33 -15.20 -6.54
C PHE A 14 -30.76 -16.27 -7.57
N THR A 15 -32.03 -16.30 -7.98
CA THR A 15 -32.50 -17.16 -9.09
C THR A 15 -32.50 -16.41 -10.43
N GLU A 16 -32.92 -17.08 -11.50
CA GLU A 16 -33.10 -16.47 -12.83
C GLU A 16 -34.23 -15.41 -12.85
N GLU A 17 -35.18 -15.50 -11.93
CA GLU A 17 -36.31 -14.58 -11.81
C GLU A 17 -35.94 -13.29 -11.05
N ASP A 18 -34.81 -13.29 -10.33
CA ASP A 18 -34.27 -12.13 -9.65
C ASP A 18 -33.58 -11.19 -10.63
N ARG A 19 -34.34 -10.19 -11.08
CA ARG A 19 -33.87 -9.17 -12.01
C ARG A 19 -32.62 -8.44 -11.52
N GLU A 20 -32.52 -8.12 -10.24
CA GLU A 20 -31.37 -7.40 -9.70
C GLU A 20 -30.11 -8.26 -9.76
N PHE A 21 -30.25 -9.55 -9.45
CA PHE A 21 -29.16 -10.50 -9.57
C PHE A 21 -28.75 -10.74 -11.02
N GLN A 22 -29.72 -10.86 -11.95
CA GLN A 22 -29.44 -11.01 -13.37
C GLN A 22 -28.71 -9.78 -13.94
N ASP A 23 -29.12 -8.57 -13.54
CA ASP A 23 -28.43 -7.34 -13.93
C ASP A 23 -27.02 -7.24 -13.30
N TYR A 24 -26.81 -7.79 -12.10
CA TYR A 24 -25.49 -7.88 -11.48
C TYR A 24 -24.54 -8.80 -12.25
N LEU A 25 -25.00 -9.99 -12.68
CA LEU A 25 -24.17 -10.92 -13.47
C LEU A 25 -23.68 -10.35 -14.81
N ARG A 26 -24.41 -9.37 -15.36
CA ARG A 26 -24.04 -8.68 -16.62
C ARG A 26 -22.98 -7.61 -16.43
N ARG A 27 -22.69 -7.21 -15.18
CA ARG A 27 -21.71 -6.15 -14.92
C ARG A 27 -20.31 -6.65 -15.29
N PRO A 28 -19.50 -5.81 -15.96
CA PRO A 28 -18.10 -6.14 -16.12
C PRO A 28 -17.43 -6.21 -14.73
N PRO A 29 -16.35 -6.98 -14.57
CA PRO A 29 -15.56 -6.95 -13.34
C PRO A 29 -15.15 -5.52 -13.01
N GLU A 30 -15.52 -5.03 -11.82
CA GLU A 30 -15.17 -3.68 -11.40
C GLU A 30 -13.65 -3.57 -11.24
N THR A 31 -13.05 -2.60 -11.93
CA THR A 31 -11.64 -2.28 -11.74
C THR A 31 -11.49 -1.53 -10.42
N PRO A 32 -10.48 -1.88 -9.59
CA PRO A 32 -10.24 -1.16 -8.35
C PRO A 32 -9.95 0.32 -8.66
N PRO A 33 -10.43 1.26 -7.82
CA PRO A 33 -10.23 2.68 -8.06
C PRO A 33 -8.74 3.03 -7.99
N VAL A 34 -8.23 3.67 -9.05
CA VAL A 34 -6.87 4.21 -9.07
C VAL A 34 -6.90 5.59 -8.43
N VAL A 35 -6.08 5.80 -7.41
CA VAL A 35 -5.93 7.10 -6.75
C VAL A 35 -4.61 7.72 -7.18
N GLU A 36 -4.69 8.79 -7.97
CA GLU A 36 -3.52 9.59 -8.36
C GLU A 36 -3.00 10.42 -7.18
N GLU A 37 -1.69 10.65 -7.14
CA GLU A 37 -1.03 11.48 -6.10
C GLU A 37 -1.31 11.05 -4.64
N TRP A 38 -1.57 9.75 -4.41
CA TRP A 38 -1.65 9.22 -3.06
C TRP A 38 -0.33 9.48 -2.31
N GLY A 39 -0.34 10.47 -1.41
CA GLY A 39 0.83 10.87 -0.62
C GLY A 39 1.57 12.13 -1.08
N GLY A 40 1.04 12.94 -2.01
CA GLY A 40 1.50 14.32 -2.23
C GLY A 40 3.02 14.44 -2.40
N GLY A 41 3.59 13.66 -3.32
CA GLY A 41 5.03 13.56 -3.54
C GLY A 41 5.60 14.62 -4.46
N GLY A 42 5.18 15.89 -4.32
CA GLY A 42 5.69 17.01 -5.10
C GLY A 42 7.22 17.09 -5.05
N SER A 43 7.83 17.36 -6.21
CA SER A 43 9.28 17.50 -6.42
C SER A 43 9.97 18.23 -5.27
N ARG A 44 10.60 17.48 -4.37
CA ARG A 44 11.50 18.02 -3.35
C ARG A 44 12.84 18.35 -3.99
N SER A 45 12.81 19.23 -4.99
CA SER A 45 13.99 19.88 -5.54
C SER A 45 14.19 21.24 -4.86
N ARG A 46 14.14 21.27 -3.53
CA ARG A 46 14.62 22.40 -2.73
C ARG A 46 15.74 21.89 -1.84
N GLY A 47 16.98 22.11 -2.28
CA GLY A 47 18.15 21.97 -1.43
C GLY A 47 19.10 20.85 -1.80
N GLN A 48 19.68 20.88 -3.00
CA GLN A 48 20.96 20.21 -3.27
C GLN A 48 21.91 21.19 -3.96
N ARG A 49 22.22 22.28 -3.24
CA ARG A 49 23.39 23.14 -3.52
C ARG A 49 24.07 23.58 -2.23
N PHE A 50 24.35 22.64 -1.33
CA PHE A 50 25.39 22.84 -0.32
C PHE A 50 26.35 21.65 -0.38
N ARG A 51 27.12 21.57 -1.48
CA ARG A 51 28.44 20.95 -1.43
C ARG A 51 29.38 22.00 -0.87
N GLY A 52 29.93 21.74 0.31
CA GLY A 52 31.06 22.49 0.87
C GLY A 52 30.73 23.17 2.19
N GLY A 53 31.44 22.76 3.24
CA GLY A 53 31.64 23.60 4.42
C GLY A 53 31.13 22.99 5.73
N ASP A 54 32.08 22.49 6.52
CA ASP A 54 32.16 22.72 7.98
C ASP A 54 31.34 21.83 8.93
N HIS A 55 31.84 20.60 9.07
CA HIS A 55 32.32 19.93 10.30
C HIS A 55 32.10 20.51 11.74
N ARG A 56 31.19 21.44 12.08
CA ARG A 56 31.12 21.94 13.48
C ARG A 56 29.75 22.45 13.96
N ARG A 57 28.68 21.64 13.92
CA ARG A 57 27.48 21.92 14.74
C ARG A 57 26.89 20.65 15.33
N GLY A 58 27.57 20.09 16.33
CA GLY A 58 27.04 19.10 17.27
C GLY A 58 26.89 19.74 18.66
N TRP A 59 25.84 19.37 19.40
CA TRP A 59 25.60 19.79 20.78
C TRP A 59 26.60 19.10 21.74
N PRO A 60 27.11 19.78 22.78
CA PRO A 60 28.07 19.19 23.71
C PRO A 60 27.31 18.39 24.77
N GLY A 61 27.25 17.06 24.62
CA GLY A 61 26.62 16.22 25.65
C GLY A 61 26.46 14.74 25.31
N ASP A 62 26.45 14.36 24.04
CA ASP A 62 26.07 12.99 23.65
C ASP A 62 27.28 12.04 23.61
N GLY A 63 27.99 11.95 24.73
CA GLY A 63 29.11 11.03 24.97
C GLY A 63 28.69 9.62 25.41
N ARG A 64 27.47 9.15 25.10
CA ARG A 64 27.00 7.81 25.46
C ARG A 64 25.92 7.28 24.52
N SER A 65 26.30 6.59 23.46
CA SER A 65 25.65 5.33 23.04
C SER A 65 26.40 4.71 21.87
N GLY A 66 27.20 3.68 22.17
CA GLY A 66 27.71 2.74 21.18
C GLY A 66 26.58 2.00 20.43
N PRO A 67 26.96 1.17 19.44
CA PRO A 67 26.10 0.73 18.36
C PRO A 67 25.09 -0.30 18.85
N TRP A 68 23.89 0.13 19.23
CA TRP A 68 22.76 -0.79 19.27
C TRP A 68 22.61 -1.37 17.86
N PRO A 69 22.66 -2.71 17.68
CA PRO A 69 22.54 -3.29 16.37
C PRO A 69 21.15 -2.96 15.85
N ARG A 70 21.11 -2.18 14.76
CA ARG A 70 19.92 -1.99 13.93
C ARG A 70 19.33 -3.37 13.66
N ARG A 71 18.20 -3.69 14.30
CA ARG A 71 17.39 -4.88 13.96
C ARG A 71 16.87 -4.66 12.54
N PRO A 72 17.24 -5.45 11.53
CA PRO A 72 16.69 -5.32 10.19
C PRO A 72 15.48 -6.24 10.10
N TRP A 73 14.28 -5.67 10.16
CA TRP A 73 13.10 -6.39 9.67
C TRP A 73 13.18 -6.42 8.14
N GLY A 74 13.31 -7.63 7.59
CA GLY A 74 12.91 -7.96 6.22
C GLY A 74 13.89 -7.58 5.11
N ASN A 75 14.72 -8.55 4.69
CA ASN A 75 14.92 -8.99 3.29
C ASN A 75 16.24 -9.74 3.14
N SER A 76 16.24 -11.02 3.51
CA SER A 76 17.33 -11.95 3.22
C SER A 76 17.15 -12.54 1.82
N PHE A 77 17.62 -11.83 0.79
CA PHE A 77 17.91 -12.44 -0.51
C PHE A 77 19.43 -12.56 -0.65
N PRO A 78 19.99 -13.74 -0.96
CA PRO A 78 21.42 -13.82 -1.25
C PRO A 78 21.73 -13.11 -2.58
N PRO A 79 22.90 -12.44 -2.70
CA PRO A 79 23.34 -11.90 -3.99
C PRO A 79 23.59 -13.06 -4.98
N ARG A 80 22.98 -12.98 -6.16
CA ARG A 80 23.20 -13.93 -7.26
C ARG A 80 24.66 -13.83 -7.72
N PRO A 81 25.37 -14.94 -7.96
CA PRO A 81 26.70 -14.88 -8.57
C PRO A 81 26.59 -14.44 -10.05
N PRO A 82 27.65 -13.81 -10.61
CA PRO A 82 27.64 -13.37 -12.00
C PRO A 82 27.50 -14.58 -12.93
N ARG A 83 26.53 -14.50 -13.85
CA ARG A 83 26.36 -15.46 -14.94
C ARG A 83 27.62 -15.45 -15.79
N GLY A 84 28.37 -16.55 -15.76
CA GLY A 84 29.39 -16.86 -16.75
C GLY A 84 28.74 -17.06 -18.12
N TYR A 85 29.33 -16.44 -19.12
CA TYR A 85 29.02 -16.64 -20.53
C TYR A 85 29.58 -18.00 -20.97
N TYR A 86 28.74 -18.77 -21.68
CA TYR A 86 29.16 -19.75 -22.68
C TYR A 86 28.35 -19.48 -23.93
#